data_AF-A0A0N0PE43-F1
#
_entry.id   AF-A0A0N0PE43-F1
#
_cell.length_a   1.000
_cell.length_b   1.000
_cell.length_c   1.000
_cell.angle_alpha   90.00
_cell.angle_beta   90.00
_cell.angle_gamma   90.00
#
_symmetry.space_group_name_H-M   'P 1'
#
loop_
_entity.id
_entity.type
_entity.pdbx_description
1 polymer ?
#
loop_
_entity_poly.entity_id
_entity_poly.type
_entity_poly.pdbx_seq_one_letter_code
_entity_poly.pdbx_strand_id
1 'polypeptide(L)'
;MFLLVIILSSNLFIQIESAKILAFFPVPSISHQVVFRPLTQELAKRGHEVVVVTPDPAFPKGQTPDRLREIDVHEISYSYWEKFLSSATGNKDDLETQLEVAFDSISIIFEKQLEVVEVQEIIKNKNSTFDLLLLEACAMPVLSLSHIYKAPVILVSSFGGLIGNYELLGAPNHPIFYPLPLRQRLYNLTTWETLNELYYNHYKMVQLFDNQEEKQNRALRKIFGVNFPGLANLKSNVHMLFLNIHPIWDNNRPVPPNIIYMGGLHQRPRKELPHDLTSILDGSKDGVIYFSFGTNVDPALLPPEKIDIFLKVFSKLPYTILWKWQSKMSYTVPYNVKVMKWFPQSDLLRHPKIKLFITQGGLQSTDEAITGGVPLIGIPMLGDQWFNVEKYVHHGLGVRLDLDTLTEDKLLKAIQTVIEDESYRKNVIKLRTLMEDRIQKPLDRAVWWTEHVIRHGGAQHLRTPAANLSWSQYYNFDLILVIIAILFIIVGLCLVISYCVIKTVYIYSSNEKLKKN
;
A
#
# COMPACT_ATOMS: atom_id res chain seq x y z
N MET A 1 47.21 -20.04 30.49
CA MET A 1 46.53 -18.73 30.33
C MET A 1 46.55 -18.24 28.88
N PHE A 2 47.67 -18.31 28.15
CA PHE A 2 47.76 -17.89 26.74
C PHE A 2 46.87 -18.69 25.76
N LEU A 3 46.73 -20.00 25.93
CA LEU A 3 45.83 -20.81 25.07
C LEU A 3 44.33 -20.49 25.29
N LEU A 4 43.94 -20.08 26.50
CA LEU A 4 42.55 -19.73 26.81
C LEU A 4 42.16 -18.41 26.13
N VAL A 5 43.09 -17.45 26.05
CA VAL A 5 42.90 -16.18 25.34
C VAL A 5 42.77 -16.38 23.84
N ILE A 6 43.50 -17.34 23.25
CA ILE A 6 43.39 -17.67 21.83
C ILE A 6 42.04 -18.31 21.51
N ILE A 7 41.56 -19.25 22.35
CA ILE A 7 40.25 -19.90 22.19
C ILE A 7 39.08 -18.91 22.44
N LEU A 8 39.25 -17.94 23.34
CA LEU A 8 38.29 -16.84 23.53
C LEU A 8 38.32 -15.82 22.39
N SER A 9 39.48 -15.59 21.76
CA SER A 9 39.60 -14.69 20.59
C SER A 9 39.14 -15.33 19.27
N SER A 10 39.23 -16.66 19.12
CA SER A 10 38.80 -17.38 17.91
C SER A 10 37.28 -17.59 17.83
N ASN A 11 36.55 -17.42 18.94
CA ASN A 11 35.08 -17.51 18.98
C ASN A 11 34.38 -16.13 18.93
N LEU A 12 35.15 -15.06 18.70
CA LEU A 12 34.63 -13.69 18.49
C LEU A 12 34.72 -13.24 17.03
N PHE A 13 34.93 -14.17 16.10
CA PHE A 13 34.46 -13.95 14.74
C PHE A 13 32.94 -14.05 14.77
N ILE A 14 32.29 -12.91 14.94
CA ILE A 14 30.90 -12.76 14.49
C ILE A 14 30.93 -13.24 13.04
N GLN A 15 30.37 -14.42 12.76
CA GLN A 15 30.05 -14.80 11.40
C GLN A 15 29.08 -13.73 10.90
N ILE A 16 29.61 -12.75 10.18
CA ILE A 16 28.80 -11.85 9.39
C ILE A 16 28.27 -12.73 8.26
N GLU A 17 27.08 -13.32 8.47
CA GLU A 17 26.40 -14.10 7.45
C GLU A 17 25.95 -13.14 6.34
N SER A 18 26.78 -13.05 5.31
CA SER A 18 26.46 -12.35 4.07
C SER A 18 25.49 -13.19 3.25
N ALA A 19 24.19 -12.94 3.40
CA ALA A 19 23.16 -13.46 2.49
C ALA A 19 23.18 -12.80 1.11
N LYS A 20 22.78 -13.56 0.09
CA LYS A 20 22.51 -13.09 -1.27
C LYS A 20 20.99 -12.91 -1.47
N ILE A 21 20.57 -11.68 -1.70
CA ILE A 21 19.17 -11.26 -1.70
C ILE A 21 18.78 -10.80 -3.11
N LEU A 22 17.68 -11.35 -3.63
CA LEU A 22 17.04 -10.83 -4.84
C LEU A 22 15.85 -9.97 -4.44
N ALA A 23 15.90 -8.69 -4.81
CA ALA A 23 14.79 -7.78 -4.70
C ALA A 23 14.18 -7.53 -6.09
N PHE A 24 12.89 -7.82 -6.27
CA PHE A 24 12.22 -7.65 -7.56
C PHE A 24 10.98 -6.77 -7.37
N PHE A 25 11.07 -5.53 -7.86
CA PHE A 25 10.05 -4.49 -7.70
C PHE A 25 9.57 -4.01 -9.08
N PRO A 26 8.64 -4.73 -9.72
CA PRO A 26 8.32 -4.55 -11.13
C PRO A 26 7.53 -3.27 -11.42
N VAL A 27 6.87 -2.64 -10.43
CA VAL A 27 5.91 -1.56 -10.72
C VAL A 27 6.64 -0.26 -11.08
N PRO A 28 6.40 0.31 -12.29
CA PRO A 28 7.05 1.53 -12.78
C PRO A 28 6.44 2.79 -12.16
N SER A 29 6.79 3.00 -10.90
CA SER A 29 6.43 4.20 -10.19
C SER A 29 7.52 4.57 -9.19
N ILE A 30 8.11 5.75 -9.39
CA ILE A 30 9.12 6.32 -8.48
C ILE A 30 8.65 6.29 -7.02
N SER A 31 7.36 6.54 -6.74
CA SER A 31 6.82 6.54 -5.37
C SER A 31 6.89 5.17 -4.70
N HIS A 32 6.90 4.07 -5.47
CA HIS A 32 7.15 2.74 -4.94
C HIS A 32 8.64 2.54 -4.68
N GLN A 33 9.46 2.86 -5.68
CA GLN A 33 10.90 2.60 -5.62
C GLN A 33 11.60 3.38 -4.50
N VAL A 34 11.16 4.61 -4.19
CA VAL A 34 11.69 5.40 -3.05
C VAL A 34 11.45 4.75 -1.69
N VAL A 35 10.44 3.89 -1.55
CA VAL A 35 10.16 3.13 -0.33
C VAL A 35 11.10 1.93 -0.20
N PHE A 36 11.40 1.25 -1.30
CA PHE A 36 12.19 0.02 -1.28
C PHE A 36 13.70 0.27 -1.21
N ARG A 37 14.17 1.35 -1.85
CA ARG A 37 15.61 1.72 -1.92
C ARG A 37 16.30 1.79 -0.55
N PRO A 38 15.74 2.42 0.50
CA PRO A 38 16.37 2.45 1.82
C PRO A 38 16.68 1.05 2.37
N LEU A 39 15.75 0.11 2.20
CA LEU A 39 15.93 -1.27 2.67
C LEU A 39 17.05 -1.97 1.89
N THR A 40 17.01 -1.95 0.57
CA THR A 40 18.01 -2.66 -0.25
C THR A 40 19.41 -2.07 -0.07
N GLN A 41 19.52 -0.74 0.02
CA GLN A 41 20.79 -0.05 0.23
C GLN A 41 21.37 -0.32 1.63
N GLU A 42 20.54 -0.32 2.68
CA GLU A 42 21.05 -0.60 4.03
C GLU A 42 21.44 -2.08 4.19
N LEU A 43 20.71 -3.02 3.57
CA LEU A 43 21.11 -4.43 3.55
C LEU A 43 22.47 -4.62 2.86
N ALA A 44 22.70 -3.98 1.71
CA ALA A 44 23.99 -4.02 1.03
C ALA A 44 25.12 -3.43 1.89
N LYS A 45 24.87 -2.27 2.51
CA LYS A 45 25.80 -1.61 3.43
C LYS A 45 26.16 -2.47 4.65
N ARG A 46 25.24 -3.34 5.09
CA ARG A 46 25.46 -4.30 6.19
C ARG A 46 26.17 -5.58 5.77
N GLY A 47 26.56 -5.70 4.50
CA GLY A 47 27.41 -6.77 3.98
C GLY A 47 26.68 -7.81 3.13
N HIS A 48 25.36 -7.72 2.97
CA HIS A 48 24.60 -8.61 2.09
C HIS A 48 24.87 -8.31 0.61
N GLU A 49 24.83 -9.32 -0.24
CA GLU A 49 24.81 -9.14 -1.70
C GLU A 49 23.38 -8.92 -2.16
N VAL A 50 23.07 -7.74 -2.68
CA VAL A 50 21.70 -7.36 -3.05
C VAL A 50 21.62 -7.09 -4.55
N VAL A 51 20.81 -7.88 -5.24
CA VAL A 51 20.45 -7.65 -6.65
C VAL A 51 19.03 -7.09 -6.69
N VAL A 52 18.84 -5.90 -7.25
CA VAL A 52 17.55 -5.23 -7.35
C VAL A 52 17.13 -5.13 -8.81
N VAL A 53 16.01 -5.72 -9.19
CA VAL A 53 15.35 -5.46 -10.48
C VAL A 53 14.34 -4.35 -10.27
N THR A 54 14.55 -3.20 -10.93
CA THR A 54 13.75 -1.99 -10.68
C THR A 54 13.58 -1.14 -11.95
N PRO A 55 12.39 -0.56 -12.17
CA PRO A 55 12.16 0.39 -13.24
C PRO A 55 12.72 1.78 -12.93
N ASP A 56 13.16 2.05 -11.70
CA ASP A 56 13.81 3.33 -11.37
C ASP A 56 15.06 3.06 -10.53
N PRO A 57 16.22 2.81 -11.17
CA PRO A 57 17.49 2.72 -10.46
C PRO A 57 17.79 3.99 -9.64
N ALA A 58 18.41 3.83 -8.48
CA ALA A 58 18.87 4.95 -7.66
C ALA A 58 20.23 5.47 -8.12
N PHE A 59 21.01 4.63 -8.82
CA PHE A 59 22.36 4.95 -9.28
C PHE A 59 22.49 4.80 -10.80
N PRO A 60 23.32 5.62 -11.46
CA PRO A 60 23.68 5.39 -12.86
C PRO A 60 24.33 4.01 -13.05
N LYS A 61 24.22 3.46 -14.26
CA LYS A 61 24.80 2.15 -14.61
C LYS A 61 26.29 2.10 -14.26
N GLY A 62 26.69 1.11 -13.46
CA GLY A 62 28.07 0.91 -13.02
C GLY A 62 28.52 1.79 -11.85
N GLN A 63 27.63 2.57 -11.24
CA GLN A 63 27.93 3.45 -10.10
C GLN A 63 27.22 3.02 -8.81
N THR A 64 26.76 1.77 -8.73
CA THR A 64 26.16 1.24 -7.51
C THR A 64 27.25 1.05 -6.43
N PRO A 65 26.91 1.23 -5.14
CA PRO A 65 27.81 0.88 -4.03
C PRO A 65 28.19 -0.61 -4.06
N ASP A 66 29.28 -0.95 -3.36
CA ASP A 66 29.71 -2.34 -3.17
C ASP A 66 28.54 -3.22 -2.70
N ARG A 67 28.49 -4.43 -3.25
CA ARG A 67 27.47 -5.46 -2.97
C ARG A 67 26.03 -5.08 -3.35
N LEU A 68 25.81 -3.94 -4.02
CA LEU A 68 24.53 -3.60 -4.64
C LEU A 68 24.65 -3.68 -6.17
N ARG A 69 23.73 -4.39 -6.81
CA ARG A 69 23.53 -4.38 -8.26
C ARG A 69 22.09 -3.98 -8.56
N GLU A 70 21.89 -2.92 -9.32
CA GLU A 70 20.57 -2.55 -9.85
C GLU A 70 20.48 -2.96 -11.33
N ILE A 71 19.43 -3.70 -11.68
CA ILE A 71 19.08 -4.07 -13.05
C ILE A 71 17.95 -3.14 -13.48
N ASP A 72 18.26 -2.29 -14.45
CA ASP A 72 17.36 -1.29 -14.99
C ASP A 72 16.36 -1.93 -15.97
N VAL A 73 15.08 -1.78 -15.67
CA VAL A 73 13.98 -2.18 -16.53
C VAL A 73 13.04 -1.01 -16.88
N HIS A 74 13.51 0.24 -16.77
CA HIS A 74 12.71 1.46 -16.93
C HIS A 74 11.91 1.49 -18.23
N GLU A 75 12.61 1.48 -19.37
CA GLU A 75 12.04 1.67 -20.70
C GLU A 75 10.91 0.69 -21.00
N ILE A 76 11.16 -0.61 -20.80
CA ILE A 76 10.16 -1.66 -21.07
C ILE A 76 8.98 -1.58 -20.11
N SER A 77 9.18 -1.09 -18.89
CA SER A 77 8.11 -1.06 -17.89
C SER A 77 7.18 0.13 -18.12
N TYR A 78 7.75 1.32 -18.32
CA TYR A 78 6.99 2.55 -18.51
C TYR A 78 6.18 2.54 -19.82
N SER A 79 6.66 1.87 -20.88
CA SER A 79 5.93 1.76 -22.14
C SER A 79 4.58 1.04 -22.02
N TYR A 80 4.43 0.12 -21.06
CA TYR A 80 3.16 -0.57 -20.80
C TYR A 80 2.35 0.10 -19.69
N TRP A 81 2.99 0.90 -18.84
CA TRP A 81 2.34 1.63 -17.75
C TRP A 81 1.56 2.84 -18.21
N GLU A 82 1.92 3.43 -19.35
CA GLU A 82 1.23 4.59 -19.91
C GLU A 82 -0.28 4.38 -20.02
N LYS A 83 -0.73 3.16 -20.38
CA LYS A 83 -2.16 2.80 -20.43
C LYS A 83 -2.88 3.00 -19.10
N PHE A 84 -2.25 2.62 -17.99
CA PHE A 84 -2.80 2.84 -16.65
C PHE A 84 -2.83 4.33 -16.32
N LEU A 85 -1.74 5.06 -16.59
CA LEU A 85 -1.70 6.50 -16.33
C LEU A 85 -2.78 7.26 -17.12
N SER A 86 -3.04 6.87 -18.36
CA SER A 86 -4.11 7.45 -19.19
C SER A 86 -5.53 7.08 -18.75
N SER A 87 -5.71 6.05 -17.90
CA SER A 87 -7.02 5.68 -17.35
C SER A 87 -7.48 6.60 -16.21
N ALA A 88 -6.59 7.46 -15.71
CA ALA A 88 -6.86 8.36 -14.61
C ALA A 88 -7.48 9.67 -15.10
N THR A 89 -8.82 9.75 -15.20
CA THR A 89 -9.49 11.01 -15.58
C THR A 89 -9.64 11.99 -14.41
N GLY A 90 -9.41 11.51 -13.19
CA GLY A 90 -9.70 12.24 -11.95
C GLY A 90 -11.13 12.02 -11.43
N ASN A 91 -11.97 11.31 -12.18
CA ASN A 91 -13.29 10.88 -11.72
C ASN A 91 -13.16 9.70 -10.74
N LYS A 92 -13.86 9.80 -9.61
CA LYS A 92 -13.91 8.77 -8.59
C LYS A 92 -14.56 7.46 -9.09
N ASP A 93 -15.44 7.54 -10.08
CA ASP A 93 -16.19 6.38 -10.59
C ASP A 93 -15.30 5.49 -11.48
N ASP A 94 -14.10 5.96 -11.86
CA ASP A 94 -13.15 5.21 -12.69
C ASP A 94 -12.38 4.13 -11.93
N LEU A 95 -12.45 4.09 -10.60
CA LEU A 95 -11.54 3.30 -9.77
C LEU A 95 -11.54 1.79 -10.12
N GLU A 96 -12.70 1.20 -10.41
CA GLU A 96 -12.81 -0.21 -10.82
C GLU A 96 -12.02 -0.46 -12.11
N THR A 97 -12.21 0.38 -13.13
CA THR A 97 -11.49 0.33 -14.41
C THR A 97 -10.00 0.58 -14.22
N GLN A 98 -9.62 1.58 -13.42
CA GLN A 98 -8.22 1.90 -13.12
C GLN A 98 -7.51 0.67 -12.52
N LEU A 99 -8.15 -0.02 -11.58
CA LEU A 99 -7.58 -1.20 -10.94
C LEU A 99 -7.45 -2.38 -11.89
N GLU A 100 -8.46 -2.63 -12.72
CA GLU A 100 -8.38 -3.68 -13.74
C GLU A 100 -7.21 -3.42 -14.71
N VAL A 101 -7.11 -2.20 -15.24
CA VAL A 101 -6.02 -1.79 -16.14
C VAL A 101 -4.67 -1.87 -15.43
N ALA A 102 -4.59 -1.49 -14.15
CA ALA A 102 -3.36 -1.57 -13.36
C ALA A 102 -2.87 -3.01 -13.24
N PHE A 103 -3.73 -3.95 -12.84
CA PHE A 103 -3.35 -5.35 -12.63
C PHE A 103 -3.01 -6.07 -13.95
N ASP A 104 -3.75 -5.79 -15.01
CA ASP A 104 -3.43 -6.30 -16.35
C ASP A 104 -2.05 -5.75 -16.79
N SER A 105 -1.79 -4.45 -16.60
CA SER A 105 -0.52 -3.83 -16.94
C SER A 105 0.64 -4.39 -16.12
N ILE A 106 0.50 -4.55 -14.80
CA ILE A 106 1.53 -5.15 -13.93
C ILE A 106 1.88 -6.57 -14.40
N SER A 107 0.88 -7.35 -14.80
CA SER A 107 1.09 -8.72 -15.27
C SER A 107 1.89 -8.75 -16.60
N ILE A 108 1.55 -7.85 -17.53
CA ILE A 108 2.28 -7.70 -18.80
C ILE A 108 3.70 -7.17 -18.57
N ILE A 109 3.84 -6.16 -17.71
CA ILE A 109 5.14 -5.57 -17.35
C ILE A 109 6.06 -6.64 -16.77
N PHE A 110 5.56 -7.47 -15.85
CA PHE A 110 6.35 -8.57 -15.32
C PHE A 110 6.82 -9.53 -16.43
N GLU A 111 5.91 -9.99 -17.31
CA GLU A 111 6.28 -10.84 -18.46
C GLU A 111 7.37 -10.19 -19.31
N LYS A 112 7.27 -8.89 -19.57
CA LYS A 112 8.21 -8.15 -20.42
C LYS A 112 9.54 -7.87 -19.74
N GLN A 113 9.55 -7.61 -18.44
CA GLN A 113 10.77 -7.48 -17.65
C GLN A 113 11.55 -8.79 -17.62
N LEU A 114 10.88 -9.94 -17.63
CA LEU A 114 11.56 -11.22 -17.76
C LEU A 114 12.32 -11.32 -19.08
N GLU A 115 11.92 -10.65 -20.16
CA GLU A 115 12.61 -10.70 -21.46
C GLU A 115 13.93 -9.89 -21.49
N VAL A 116 14.17 -9.01 -20.50
CA VAL A 116 15.38 -8.19 -20.41
C VAL A 116 16.61 -9.08 -20.22
N VAL A 117 17.68 -8.80 -20.96
CA VAL A 117 18.89 -9.65 -21.02
C VAL A 117 19.48 -9.88 -19.63
N GLU A 118 19.70 -8.81 -18.86
CA GLU A 118 20.24 -8.90 -17.51
C GLU A 118 19.33 -9.67 -16.54
N VAL A 119 18.00 -9.66 -16.76
CA VAL A 119 17.03 -10.45 -15.98
C VAL A 119 17.05 -11.93 -16.40
N GLN A 120 17.16 -12.20 -17.70
CA GLN A 120 17.33 -13.55 -18.24
C GLN A 120 18.62 -14.19 -17.73
N GLU A 121 19.71 -13.44 -17.63
CA GLU A 121 20.99 -13.92 -17.09
C GLU A 121 20.85 -14.45 -15.66
N ILE A 122 20.14 -13.72 -14.78
CA ILE A 122 19.96 -14.17 -13.39
C ILE A 122 19.03 -15.38 -13.30
N ILE A 123 17.96 -15.43 -14.11
CA ILE A 123 16.94 -16.49 -14.08
C ILE A 123 17.44 -17.79 -14.72
N LYS A 124 18.14 -17.71 -15.87
CA LYS A 124 18.61 -18.89 -16.61
C LYS A 124 19.89 -19.49 -16.00
N ASN A 125 20.64 -18.71 -15.24
CA ASN A 125 21.85 -19.21 -14.61
C ASN A 125 21.50 -20.16 -13.46
N LYS A 126 21.62 -21.47 -13.71
CA LYS A 126 21.34 -22.53 -12.73
C LYS A 126 22.24 -22.48 -11.48
N ASN A 127 23.36 -21.76 -11.54
CA ASN A 127 24.26 -21.57 -10.40
C ASN A 127 23.88 -20.33 -9.56
N SER A 128 22.94 -19.49 -10.02
CA SER A 128 22.45 -18.36 -9.26
C SER A 128 21.49 -18.85 -8.17
N THR A 129 21.97 -18.91 -6.95
CA THR A 129 21.13 -19.06 -5.75
C THR A 129 20.89 -17.70 -5.09
N PHE A 130 19.81 -17.62 -4.32
CA PHE A 130 19.49 -16.52 -3.42
C PHE A 130 19.02 -17.12 -2.10
N ASP A 131 19.37 -16.47 -0.99
CA ASP A 131 18.98 -16.89 0.36
C ASP A 131 17.64 -16.26 0.79
N LEU A 132 17.23 -15.17 0.11
CA LEU A 132 16.00 -14.45 0.39
C LEU A 132 15.49 -13.72 -0.85
N LEU A 133 14.16 -13.66 -0.99
CA LEU A 133 13.48 -12.83 -1.99
C LEU A 133 12.70 -11.69 -1.32
N LEU A 134 12.98 -10.46 -1.75
CA LEU A 134 12.15 -9.28 -1.45
C LEU A 134 11.28 -8.97 -2.67
N LEU A 135 9.98 -9.15 -2.56
CA LEU A 135 9.08 -9.13 -3.71
C LEU A 135 7.97 -8.09 -3.52
N GLU A 136 7.65 -7.34 -4.55
CA GLU A 136 6.61 -6.30 -4.45
C GLU A 136 5.22 -6.89 -4.18
N ALA A 137 4.58 -6.44 -3.11
CA ALA A 137 3.35 -7.06 -2.58
C ALA A 137 2.12 -6.89 -3.48
N CYS A 138 2.08 -5.91 -4.38
CA CYS A 138 0.96 -5.71 -5.30
C CYS A 138 1.14 -6.44 -6.65
N ALA A 139 2.31 -7.02 -6.91
CA ALA A 139 2.64 -7.65 -8.19
C ALA A 139 2.77 -9.17 -8.07
N MET A 140 1.69 -9.85 -7.69
CA MET A 140 1.66 -11.31 -7.41
C MET A 140 2.45 -12.23 -8.37
N PRO A 141 2.52 -12.01 -9.71
CA PRO A 141 3.33 -12.83 -10.60
C PRO A 141 4.80 -13.00 -10.21
N VAL A 142 5.39 -12.03 -9.48
CA VAL A 142 6.78 -12.14 -9.00
C VAL A 142 7.00 -13.30 -8.03
N LEU A 143 5.94 -13.82 -7.39
CA LEU A 143 6.01 -15.02 -6.55
C LEU A 143 6.49 -16.25 -7.33
N SER A 144 6.39 -16.25 -8.66
CA SER A 144 6.96 -17.30 -9.51
C SER A 144 8.47 -17.50 -9.27
N LEU A 145 9.20 -16.43 -8.95
CA LEU A 145 10.62 -16.48 -8.63
C LEU A 145 10.92 -17.34 -7.39
N SER A 146 9.97 -17.44 -6.46
CA SER A 146 10.10 -18.29 -5.28
C SER A 146 10.15 -19.79 -5.62
N HIS A 147 9.50 -20.20 -6.71
CA HIS A 147 9.58 -21.58 -7.20
C HIS A 147 10.91 -21.86 -7.91
N ILE A 148 11.45 -20.85 -8.59
CA ILE A 148 12.72 -20.94 -9.32
C ILE A 148 13.90 -21.05 -8.34
N TYR A 149 13.97 -20.12 -7.38
CA TYR A 149 15.11 -20.02 -6.47
C TYR A 149 14.93 -20.82 -5.17
N LYS A 150 13.70 -21.25 -4.85
CA LYS A 150 13.38 -22.02 -3.63
C LYS A 150 13.84 -21.33 -2.33
N ALA A 151 13.74 -20.01 -2.31
CA ALA A 151 14.15 -19.15 -1.19
C ALA A 151 12.92 -18.59 -0.46
N PRO A 152 13.03 -18.28 0.85
CA PRO A 152 11.97 -17.63 1.61
C PRO A 152 11.61 -16.25 1.01
N VAL A 153 10.32 -15.92 1.02
CA VAL A 153 9.81 -14.65 0.48
C VAL A 153 9.38 -13.71 1.61
N ILE A 154 9.81 -12.45 1.48
CA ILE A 154 9.19 -11.30 2.15
C ILE A 154 8.50 -10.46 1.08
N LEU A 155 7.18 -10.30 1.22
CA LEU A 155 6.43 -9.33 0.42
C LEU A 155 6.66 -7.92 0.98
N VAL A 156 6.93 -6.94 0.13
CA VAL A 156 7.14 -5.54 0.52
C VAL A 156 6.12 -4.68 -0.20
N SER A 157 5.25 -4.01 0.54
CA SER A 157 4.29 -3.04 0.02
C SER A 157 4.83 -1.62 0.20
N SER A 158 4.73 -0.81 -0.86
CA SER A 158 5.01 0.63 -0.77
C SER A 158 3.92 1.39 -0.01
N PHE A 159 2.78 0.75 0.25
CA PHE A 159 1.64 1.27 1.01
C PHE A 159 1.07 0.19 1.95
N GLY A 160 -0.24 0.18 2.18
CA GLY A 160 -0.94 -0.90 2.89
C GLY A 160 -1.01 -2.21 2.09
N GLY A 161 -1.58 -3.25 2.70
CA GLY A 161 -1.89 -4.51 2.00
C GLY A 161 -3.14 -4.39 1.13
N LEU A 162 -3.15 -5.14 0.03
CA LEU A 162 -4.32 -5.35 -0.84
C LEU A 162 -5.02 -6.68 -0.51
N ILE A 163 -6.10 -6.98 -1.22
CA ILE A 163 -6.83 -8.25 -1.10
C ILE A 163 -5.85 -9.42 -1.28
N GLY A 164 -5.93 -10.39 -0.37
CA GLY A 164 -5.10 -11.57 -0.35
C GLY A 164 -3.80 -11.40 0.43
N ASN A 165 -3.26 -10.17 0.57
CA ASN A 165 -2.01 -9.96 1.31
C ASN A 165 -2.16 -10.25 2.81
N TYR A 166 -3.26 -9.83 3.42
CA TYR A 166 -3.53 -10.06 4.84
C TYR A 166 -3.92 -11.51 5.08
N GLU A 167 -4.80 -12.05 4.25
CA GLU A 167 -5.37 -13.39 4.36
C GLU A 167 -4.32 -14.48 4.14
N LEU A 168 -3.37 -14.28 3.23
CA LEU A 168 -2.30 -15.27 2.99
C LEU A 168 -1.45 -15.49 4.24
N LEU A 169 -1.30 -14.47 5.10
CA LEU A 169 -0.61 -14.58 6.39
C LEU A 169 -1.58 -14.78 7.57
N GLY A 170 -2.88 -14.94 7.30
CA GLY A 170 -3.92 -15.25 8.28
C GLY A 170 -4.35 -14.09 9.17
N ALA A 171 -4.09 -12.84 8.74
CA ALA A 171 -4.70 -11.69 9.37
C ALA A 171 -6.19 -11.60 9.01
N PRO A 172 -7.06 -11.28 9.97
CA PRO A 172 -8.48 -11.08 9.69
C PRO A 172 -8.69 -9.89 8.76
N ASN A 173 -9.60 -10.06 7.81
CA ASN A 173 -10.03 -9.00 6.92
C ASN A 173 -11.50 -8.70 7.15
N HIS A 174 -11.80 -7.57 7.78
CA HIS A 174 -13.17 -7.11 7.98
C HIS A 174 -13.43 -5.91 7.05
N PRO A 175 -14.33 -6.03 6.06
CA PRO A 175 -14.46 -5.03 4.98
C PRO A 175 -14.87 -3.64 5.48
N ILE A 176 -15.60 -3.56 6.60
CA ILE A 176 -16.02 -2.28 7.19
C ILE A 176 -14.99 -1.68 8.15
N PHE A 177 -14.52 -2.43 9.15
CA PHE A 177 -13.58 -1.91 10.16
C PHE A 177 -12.15 -1.77 9.66
N TYR A 178 -11.75 -2.64 8.73
CA TYR A 178 -10.43 -2.63 8.13
C TYR A 178 -10.55 -2.56 6.61
N PRO A 179 -11.04 -1.42 6.08
CA PRO A 179 -11.17 -1.24 4.65
C PRO A 179 -9.81 -1.26 3.97
N LEU A 180 -9.80 -1.73 2.73
CA LEU A 180 -8.60 -1.71 1.89
C LEU A 180 -8.22 -0.26 1.53
N PRO A 181 -6.94 -0.01 1.21
CA PRO A 181 -6.44 1.30 0.79
C PRO A 181 -6.89 1.69 -0.63
N LEU A 182 -8.12 1.35 -1.01
CA LEU A 182 -8.77 1.68 -2.28
C LEU A 182 -10.19 2.24 -2.03
N ARG A 183 -10.66 2.21 -0.78
CA ARG A 183 -12.00 2.64 -0.42
C ARG A 183 -12.11 4.16 -0.35
N GLN A 184 -13.17 4.71 -0.91
CA GLN A 184 -13.37 6.17 -0.99
C GLN A 184 -14.07 6.77 0.23
N ARG A 185 -14.93 5.99 0.91
CA ARG A 185 -15.68 6.42 2.11
C ARG A 185 -15.41 5.46 3.25
N LEU A 186 -14.88 5.97 4.36
CA LEU A 186 -14.36 5.14 5.45
C LEU A 186 -15.16 5.22 6.75
N TYR A 187 -15.70 6.40 7.06
CA TYR A 187 -16.25 6.72 8.38
C TYR A 187 -17.71 7.16 8.29
N ASN A 188 -18.46 6.95 9.38
CA ASN A 188 -19.85 7.41 9.56
C ASN A 188 -20.79 7.02 8.41
N LEU A 189 -20.67 5.78 7.95
CA LEU A 189 -21.44 5.24 6.83
C LEU A 189 -22.91 5.11 7.22
N THR A 190 -23.79 5.55 6.34
CA THR A 190 -25.20 5.18 6.38
C THR A 190 -25.38 3.69 6.08
N THR A 191 -26.57 3.13 6.35
CA THR A 191 -26.89 1.74 5.99
C THR A 191 -26.72 1.49 4.49
N TRP A 192 -27.15 2.45 3.66
CA TRP A 192 -27.02 2.35 2.20
C TRP A 192 -25.56 2.42 1.74
N GLU A 193 -24.76 3.35 2.28
CA GLU A 193 -23.32 3.38 2.01
C GLU A 193 -22.67 2.08 2.48
N THR A 194 -23.03 1.55 3.65
CA THR A 194 -22.48 0.28 4.15
C THR A 194 -22.76 -0.88 3.20
N LEU A 195 -24.00 -1.02 2.72
CA LEU A 195 -24.37 -2.05 1.74
C LEU A 195 -23.63 -1.87 0.41
N ASN A 196 -23.55 -0.64 -0.09
CA ASN A 196 -22.84 -0.32 -1.31
C ASN A 196 -21.35 -0.69 -1.21
N GLU A 197 -20.74 -0.43 -0.06
CA GLU A 197 -19.34 -0.70 0.21
C GLU A 197 -19.04 -2.20 0.35
N LEU A 198 -19.97 -2.97 0.94
CA LEU A 198 -19.87 -4.43 0.96
C LEU A 198 -19.98 -5.04 -0.44
N TYR A 199 -20.89 -4.53 -1.27
CA TYR A 199 -21.11 -5.08 -2.61
C TYR A 199 -20.05 -4.62 -3.63
N TYR A 200 -19.90 -3.31 -3.82
CA TYR A 200 -19.00 -2.76 -4.85
C TYR A 200 -17.53 -2.78 -4.43
N ASN A 201 -17.20 -2.46 -3.19
CA ASN A 201 -15.79 -2.35 -2.78
C ASN A 201 -15.21 -3.62 -2.17
N HIS A 202 -16.03 -4.53 -1.65
CA HIS A 202 -15.54 -5.81 -1.15
C HIS A 202 -15.82 -6.95 -2.13
N TYR A 203 -17.09 -7.27 -2.42
CA TYR A 203 -17.42 -8.43 -3.26
C TYR A 203 -16.85 -8.32 -4.69
N LYS A 204 -17.12 -7.23 -5.42
CA LYS A 204 -16.56 -7.06 -6.77
C LYS A 204 -15.03 -7.06 -6.77
N MET A 205 -14.41 -6.47 -5.76
CA MET A 205 -12.96 -6.43 -5.66
C MET A 205 -12.37 -7.82 -5.43
N VAL A 206 -12.99 -8.65 -4.59
CA VAL A 206 -12.60 -10.07 -4.47
C VAL A 206 -12.72 -10.78 -5.82
N GLN A 207 -13.83 -10.60 -6.54
CA GLN A 207 -14.00 -11.19 -7.87
C GLN A 207 -12.94 -10.71 -8.88
N LEU A 208 -12.60 -9.42 -8.88
CA LEU A 208 -11.55 -8.87 -9.72
C LEU A 208 -10.21 -9.55 -9.43
N PHE A 209 -9.85 -9.70 -8.16
CA PHE A 209 -8.60 -10.35 -7.75
C PHE A 209 -8.56 -11.84 -8.11
N ASP A 210 -9.66 -12.57 -7.93
CA ASP A 210 -9.76 -13.98 -8.31
C ASP A 210 -9.60 -14.16 -9.83
N ASN A 211 -10.30 -13.34 -10.62
CA ASN A 211 -10.18 -13.33 -12.08
C ASN A 211 -8.74 -12.99 -12.53
N GLN A 212 -8.09 -12.04 -11.85
CA GLN A 212 -6.70 -11.67 -12.12
C GLN A 212 -5.74 -12.80 -11.77
N GLU A 213 -5.92 -13.49 -10.64
CA GLU A 213 -5.11 -14.65 -10.28
C GLU A 213 -5.21 -15.76 -11.34
N GLU A 214 -6.39 -16.03 -11.89
CA GLU A 214 -6.52 -16.98 -12.99
C GLU A 214 -5.78 -16.55 -14.27
N LYS A 215 -5.90 -15.27 -14.67
CA LYS A 215 -5.17 -14.71 -15.82
C LYS A 215 -3.66 -14.85 -15.61
N GLN A 216 -3.17 -14.51 -14.43
CA GLN A 216 -1.76 -14.59 -14.06
C GLN A 216 -1.27 -16.05 -14.05
N ASN A 217 -2.06 -16.99 -13.52
CA ASN A 217 -1.73 -18.42 -13.55
C ASN A 217 -1.57 -18.93 -14.99
N ARG A 218 -2.45 -18.51 -15.92
CA ARG A 218 -2.31 -18.84 -17.35
C ARG A 218 -1.04 -18.26 -17.96
N ALA A 219 -0.74 -16.99 -17.67
CA ALA A 219 0.48 -16.33 -18.14
C ALA A 219 1.75 -17.03 -17.62
N LEU A 220 1.82 -17.34 -16.33
CA LEU A 220 2.95 -18.05 -15.73
C LEU A 220 3.18 -19.42 -16.36
N ARG A 221 2.11 -20.19 -16.65
CA ARG A 221 2.23 -21.48 -17.35
C ARG A 221 2.70 -21.32 -18.80
N LYS A 222 2.35 -20.22 -19.46
CA LYS A 222 2.86 -19.90 -20.80
C LYS A 222 4.36 -19.57 -20.77
N ILE A 223 4.81 -18.84 -19.75
CA ILE A 223 6.20 -18.39 -19.59
C ILE A 223 7.11 -19.54 -19.14
N PHE A 224 6.71 -20.27 -18.10
CA PHE A 224 7.56 -21.26 -17.42
C PHE A 224 7.20 -22.72 -17.71
N GLY A 225 6.12 -22.98 -18.45
CA GLY A 225 5.67 -24.31 -18.86
C GLY A 225 4.35 -24.75 -18.23
N VAL A 226 3.65 -25.67 -18.89
CA VAL A 226 2.27 -26.08 -18.57
C VAL A 226 2.08 -26.62 -17.14
N ASN A 227 3.14 -27.16 -16.54
CA ASN A 227 3.13 -27.75 -15.20
C ASN A 227 3.53 -26.76 -14.09
N PHE A 228 3.74 -25.48 -14.42
CA PHE A 228 4.11 -24.47 -13.43
C PHE A 228 3.01 -24.32 -12.36
N PRO A 229 3.37 -24.28 -11.06
CA PRO A 229 2.38 -24.17 -9.98
C PRO A 229 1.60 -22.86 -10.04
N GLY A 230 0.35 -22.89 -9.59
CA GLY A 230 -0.46 -21.68 -9.47
C GLY A 230 -0.05 -20.80 -8.28
N LEU A 231 -0.43 -19.53 -8.33
CA LEU A 231 -0.18 -18.51 -7.31
C LEU A 231 -0.67 -18.93 -5.92
N ALA A 232 -1.83 -19.57 -5.80
CA ALA A 232 -2.31 -20.17 -4.54
C ALA A 232 -1.24 -21.05 -3.86
N ASN A 233 -0.52 -21.89 -4.62
CA ASN A 233 0.56 -22.72 -4.07
C ASN A 233 1.79 -21.88 -3.71
N LEU A 234 2.15 -20.90 -4.55
CA LEU A 234 3.32 -20.03 -4.34
C LEU A 234 3.18 -19.14 -3.10
N LYS A 235 1.96 -18.69 -2.78
CA LYS A 235 1.64 -17.90 -1.58
C LYS A 235 1.99 -18.60 -0.27
N SER A 236 2.04 -19.94 -0.26
CA SER A 236 2.45 -20.71 0.93
C SER A 236 3.91 -20.44 1.35
N ASN A 237 4.77 -20.06 0.39
CA ASN A 237 6.19 -19.75 0.64
C ASN A 237 6.43 -18.28 1.03
N VAL A 238 5.37 -17.50 1.28
CA VAL A 238 5.50 -16.16 1.87
C VAL A 238 5.64 -16.29 3.38
N HIS A 239 6.75 -15.77 3.91
CA HIS A 239 7.08 -15.83 5.33
C HIS A 239 6.73 -14.54 6.08
N MET A 240 6.82 -13.38 5.41
CA MET A 240 6.48 -12.07 5.99
C MET A 240 5.88 -11.11 4.96
N LEU A 241 5.18 -10.10 5.48
CA LEU A 241 4.68 -8.95 4.74
C LEU A 241 5.13 -7.67 5.42
N PHE A 242 5.88 -6.83 4.72
CA PHE A 242 6.26 -5.50 5.16
C PHE A 242 5.31 -4.47 4.54
N LEU A 243 4.69 -3.66 5.39
CA LEU A 243 3.71 -2.66 4.99
C LEU A 243 4.26 -1.26 5.25
N ASN A 244 4.45 -0.45 4.22
CA ASN A 244 4.85 0.94 4.38
C ASN A 244 3.65 1.86 4.67
N ILE A 245 2.89 1.52 5.70
CA ILE A 245 1.82 2.32 6.29
C ILE A 245 1.98 2.27 7.81
N HIS A 246 1.62 3.35 8.51
CA HIS A 246 1.62 3.34 9.97
C HIS A 246 0.37 2.64 10.52
N PRO A 247 0.43 1.86 11.63
CA PRO A 247 -0.75 1.17 12.16
C PRO A 247 -1.95 2.09 12.43
N ILE A 248 -1.71 3.29 12.98
CA ILE A 248 -2.76 4.32 13.18
C ILE A 248 -3.47 4.65 11.86
N TRP A 249 -2.70 4.75 10.76
CA TRP A 249 -3.24 5.05 9.44
C TRP A 249 -3.97 3.84 8.84
N ASP A 250 -3.60 2.61 9.19
CA ASP A 250 -4.29 1.36 8.81
C ASP A 250 -5.37 0.93 9.83
N ASN A 251 -5.95 1.88 10.58
CA ASN A 251 -7.02 1.67 11.57
C ASN A 251 -6.67 0.65 12.67
N ASN A 252 -5.38 0.54 13.03
CA ASN A 252 -4.86 -0.41 14.03
C ASN A 252 -5.36 -1.85 13.80
N ARG A 253 -5.36 -2.29 12.53
CA ARG A 253 -5.75 -3.65 12.15
C ARG A 253 -4.98 -4.69 12.98
N PRO A 254 -5.67 -5.70 13.56
CA PRO A 254 -5.00 -6.80 14.24
C PRO A 254 -4.32 -7.69 13.20
N VAL A 255 -3.02 -7.91 13.38
CA VAL A 255 -2.20 -8.71 12.47
C VAL A 255 -1.30 -9.68 13.25
N PRO A 256 -0.95 -10.83 12.66
CA PRO A 256 0.03 -11.75 13.24
C PRO A 256 1.45 -11.17 13.21
N PRO A 257 2.41 -11.73 13.98
CA PRO A 257 3.77 -11.21 14.11
C PRO A 257 4.59 -11.18 12.81
N ASN A 258 4.15 -11.87 11.77
CA ASN A 258 4.79 -11.90 10.45
C ASN A 258 4.26 -10.82 9.49
N ILE A 259 3.37 -9.93 9.94
CA ILE A 259 3.02 -8.68 9.23
C ILE A 259 3.64 -7.51 9.97
N ILE A 260 4.58 -6.82 9.33
CA ILE A 260 5.37 -5.77 9.94
C ILE A 260 4.99 -4.43 9.33
N TYR A 261 4.42 -3.56 10.16
CA TYR A 261 4.20 -2.17 9.79
C TYR A 261 5.52 -1.39 9.88
N MET A 262 5.92 -0.80 8.76
CA MET A 262 7.11 0.02 8.64
C MET A 262 6.78 1.50 8.83
N GLY A 263 5.80 2.00 8.09
CA GLY A 263 5.31 3.38 8.12
C GLY A 263 6.42 4.45 7.99
N GLY A 264 6.64 4.95 6.78
CA GLY A 264 7.63 5.99 6.50
C GLY A 264 9.04 5.46 6.25
N LEU A 265 9.18 4.29 5.61
CA LEU A 265 10.47 3.72 5.24
C LEU A 265 11.25 4.62 4.26
N HIS A 266 10.55 5.41 3.46
CA HIS A 266 11.12 6.43 2.56
C HIS A 266 11.63 7.68 3.28
N GLN A 267 11.27 7.88 4.56
CA GLN A 267 11.65 9.08 5.30
C GLN A 267 13.17 9.11 5.54
N ARG A 268 13.81 10.19 5.08
CA ARG A 268 15.25 10.39 5.23
C ARG A 268 15.55 11.46 6.29
N PRO A 269 16.73 11.40 6.94
CA PRO A 269 17.23 12.51 7.74
C PRO A 269 17.17 13.82 6.96
N ARG A 270 16.87 14.91 7.66
CA ARG A 270 16.77 16.23 7.05
C ARG A 270 18.09 16.63 6.40
N LYS A 271 18.00 17.08 5.15
CA LYS A 271 19.10 17.69 4.40
C LYS A 271 18.85 19.18 4.21
N GLU A 272 19.92 19.91 3.95
CA GLU A 272 19.82 21.31 3.57
C GLU A 272 19.19 21.43 2.18
N LEU A 273 18.33 22.44 2.02
CA LEU A 273 17.72 22.76 0.75
C LEU A 273 18.73 23.48 -0.15
N PRO A 274 18.67 23.25 -1.48
CA PRO A 274 19.38 24.06 -2.46
C PRO A 274 19.22 25.57 -2.20
N HIS A 275 20.30 26.34 -2.39
CA HIS A 275 20.36 27.76 -2.04
C HIS A 275 19.29 28.61 -2.74
N ASP A 276 18.97 28.29 -4.00
CA ASP A 276 17.92 28.91 -4.79
C ASP A 276 16.53 28.73 -4.15
N LEU A 277 16.21 27.53 -3.68
CA LEU A 277 14.98 27.24 -2.94
C LEU A 277 14.94 27.96 -1.60
N THR A 278 16.03 27.89 -0.83
CA THR A 278 16.12 28.59 0.47
C THR A 278 15.90 30.09 0.31
N SER A 279 16.50 30.71 -0.72
CA SER A 279 16.30 32.14 -1.03
C SER A 279 14.84 32.49 -1.35
N ILE A 280 14.13 31.62 -2.09
CA ILE A 280 12.70 31.79 -2.38
C ILE A 280 11.86 31.70 -1.10
N LEU A 281 12.15 30.70 -0.25
CA LEU A 281 11.41 30.45 0.98
C LEU A 281 11.59 31.60 1.99
N ASP A 282 12.82 32.05 2.19
CA ASP A 282 13.16 33.10 3.16
C ASP A 282 12.69 34.48 2.71
N GLY A 283 12.68 34.74 1.40
CA GLY A 283 12.11 35.94 0.81
C GLY A 283 10.58 36.02 0.89
N SER A 284 9.90 34.91 1.17
CA SER A 284 8.44 34.87 1.27
C SER A 284 7.95 35.45 2.59
N LYS A 285 7.25 36.60 2.52
CA LYS A 285 6.72 37.31 3.70
C LYS A 285 5.53 36.58 4.31
N ASP A 286 4.52 36.27 3.50
CA ASP A 286 3.26 35.67 3.92
C ASP A 286 3.34 34.14 4.07
N GLY A 287 4.42 33.54 3.56
CA GLY A 287 4.64 32.10 3.58
C GLY A 287 4.34 31.45 2.24
N VAL A 288 4.50 30.13 2.23
CA VAL A 288 4.63 29.35 1.00
C VAL A 288 3.59 28.23 0.96
N ILE A 289 2.92 28.10 -0.17
CA ILE A 289 2.09 26.94 -0.50
C ILE A 289 2.88 26.06 -1.45
N TYR A 290 3.01 24.78 -1.10
CA TYR A 290 3.56 23.78 -2.01
C TYR A 290 2.42 23.07 -2.73
N PHE A 291 2.55 22.87 -4.04
CA PHE A 291 1.56 22.23 -4.88
C PHE A 291 2.20 21.15 -5.76
N SER A 292 1.76 19.91 -5.58
CA SER A 292 2.29 18.75 -6.30
C SER A 292 1.26 17.63 -6.38
N PHE A 293 1.00 17.14 -7.60
CA PHE A 293 0.20 15.94 -7.85
C PHE A 293 1.05 14.65 -7.92
N GLY A 294 2.27 14.67 -7.39
CA GLY A 294 3.11 13.49 -7.27
C GLY A 294 3.77 13.08 -8.59
N THR A 295 4.04 11.78 -8.75
CA THR A 295 4.81 11.22 -9.88
C THR A 295 3.94 10.64 -10.98
N ASN A 296 2.77 10.10 -10.63
CA ASN A 296 1.90 9.38 -11.57
C ASN A 296 0.81 10.25 -12.19
N VAL A 297 0.64 11.49 -11.72
CA VAL A 297 -0.25 12.47 -12.35
C VAL A 297 0.62 13.55 -12.95
N ASP A 298 0.55 13.73 -14.27
CA ASP A 298 1.10 14.91 -14.93
C ASP A 298 0.01 15.99 -14.97
N PRO A 299 0.18 17.12 -14.26
CA PRO A 299 -0.78 18.22 -14.30
C PRO A 299 -1.07 18.74 -15.72
N ALA A 300 -0.15 18.54 -16.68
CA ALA A 300 -0.32 18.94 -18.07
C ALA A 300 -1.37 18.11 -18.82
N LEU A 301 -1.76 16.95 -18.29
CA LEU A 301 -2.83 16.11 -18.84
C LEU A 301 -4.21 16.45 -18.27
N LEU A 302 -4.28 17.36 -17.29
CA LEU A 302 -5.55 17.82 -16.76
C LEU A 302 -6.30 18.69 -17.78
N PRO A 303 -7.64 18.74 -17.73
CA PRO A 303 -8.40 19.62 -18.58
C PRO A 303 -7.94 21.09 -18.41
N PRO A 304 -7.75 21.86 -19.50
CA PRO A 304 -7.23 23.22 -19.44
C PRO A 304 -8.01 24.14 -18.48
N GLU A 305 -9.33 23.96 -18.37
CA GLU A 305 -10.17 24.74 -17.45
C GLU A 305 -9.81 24.51 -15.98
N LYS A 306 -9.31 23.32 -15.61
CA LYS A 306 -8.85 23.03 -14.24
C LYS A 306 -7.53 23.74 -13.95
N ILE A 307 -6.64 23.80 -14.94
CA ILE A 307 -5.35 24.49 -14.86
C ILE A 307 -5.56 26.01 -14.70
N ASP A 308 -6.52 26.57 -15.45
CA ASP A 308 -6.92 27.97 -15.33
C ASP A 308 -7.46 28.31 -13.94
N ILE A 309 -8.26 27.42 -13.33
CA ILE A 309 -8.73 27.60 -11.95
C ILE A 309 -7.55 27.74 -10.98
N PHE A 310 -6.56 26.85 -11.06
CA PHE A 310 -5.38 26.92 -10.19
C PHE A 310 -4.61 28.24 -10.38
N LEU A 311 -4.30 28.60 -11.63
CA LEU A 311 -3.54 29.82 -11.94
C LEU A 311 -4.26 31.10 -11.49
N LYS A 312 -5.58 31.18 -11.71
CA LYS A 312 -6.39 32.34 -11.30
C LYS A 312 -6.53 32.47 -9.80
N VAL A 313 -6.64 31.38 -9.06
CA VAL A 313 -6.69 31.43 -7.60
C VAL A 313 -5.31 31.79 -7.06
N PHE A 314 -4.26 31.15 -7.56
CA PHE A 314 -2.88 31.42 -7.13
C PHE A 314 -2.47 32.87 -7.35
N SER A 315 -2.88 33.51 -8.45
CA SER A 315 -2.56 34.92 -8.72
C SER A 315 -3.20 35.92 -7.74
N LYS A 316 -4.29 35.52 -7.06
CA LYS A 316 -5.02 36.33 -6.08
C LYS A 316 -4.46 36.19 -4.66
N LEU A 317 -3.60 35.19 -4.41
CA LEU A 317 -3.10 34.87 -3.07
C LEU A 317 -1.82 35.65 -2.74
N PRO A 318 -1.61 36.04 -1.48
CA PRO A 318 -0.38 36.71 -1.05
C PRO A 318 0.81 35.75 -0.93
N TYR A 319 0.56 34.43 -0.95
CA TYR A 319 1.58 33.40 -0.75
C TYR A 319 2.45 33.20 -1.99
N THR A 320 3.70 32.80 -1.75
CA THR A 320 4.52 32.20 -2.81
C THR A 320 4.05 30.78 -3.06
N ILE A 321 3.84 30.40 -4.32
CA ILE A 321 3.40 29.05 -4.69
C ILE A 321 4.57 28.31 -5.33
N LEU A 322 4.95 27.17 -4.78
CA LEU A 322 5.92 26.25 -5.39
C LEU A 322 5.14 25.14 -6.08
N TRP A 323 5.19 25.08 -7.41
CA TRP A 323 4.41 24.13 -8.22
C TRP A 323 5.32 23.14 -8.93
N LYS A 324 5.21 21.85 -8.59
CA LYS A 324 5.83 20.76 -9.33
C LYS A 324 5.14 20.54 -10.68
N TRP A 325 5.89 20.69 -11.78
CA TRP A 325 5.37 20.52 -13.14
C TRP A 325 6.43 19.88 -14.05
N GLN A 326 6.08 18.79 -14.73
CA GLN A 326 7.06 17.93 -15.41
C GLN A 326 7.39 18.42 -16.84
N SER A 327 6.37 18.86 -17.58
CA SER A 327 6.48 19.25 -18.99
C SER A 327 6.88 20.73 -19.16
N LYS A 328 6.98 21.21 -20.40
CA LYS A 328 7.21 22.64 -20.66
C LYS A 328 5.92 23.41 -20.36
N MET A 329 5.97 24.37 -19.44
CA MET A 329 4.82 25.20 -19.09
C MET A 329 4.37 26.03 -20.30
N SER A 330 3.17 25.76 -20.82
CA SER A 330 2.55 26.47 -21.95
C SER A 330 1.62 27.61 -21.51
N TYR A 331 1.39 27.75 -20.20
CA TYR A 331 0.50 28.75 -19.61
C TYR A 331 1.27 29.95 -19.07
N THR A 332 0.60 31.11 -19.02
CA THR A 332 1.12 32.29 -18.34
C THR A 332 1.13 32.05 -16.82
N VAL A 333 2.32 32.04 -16.23
CA VAL A 333 2.52 31.79 -14.79
C VAL A 333 2.46 33.11 -14.02
N PRO A 334 1.62 33.22 -12.96
CA PRO A 334 1.61 34.40 -12.09
C PRO A 334 2.97 34.64 -11.42
N TYR A 335 3.28 35.90 -11.13
CA TYR A 335 4.61 36.29 -10.60
C TYR A 335 4.98 35.59 -9.27
N ASN A 336 3.98 35.26 -8.46
CA ASN A 336 4.13 34.60 -7.16
C ASN A 336 4.21 33.06 -7.27
N VAL A 337 4.09 32.49 -8.47
CA VAL A 337 4.19 31.06 -8.72
C VAL A 337 5.58 30.72 -9.28
N LYS A 338 6.26 29.75 -8.66
CA LYS A 338 7.55 29.21 -9.11
C LYS A 338 7.37 27.75 -9.51
N VAL A 339 7.72 27.45 -10.75
CA VAL A 339 7.51 26.13 -11.36
C VAL A 339 8.85 25.40 -11.49
N MET A 340 8.92 24.16 -11.02
CA MET A 340 10.10 23.30 -11.18
C MET A 340 9.70 21.86 -11.48
N LYS A 341 10.57 21.11 -12.15
CA LYS A 341 10.34 19.68 -12.46
C LYS A 341 10.37 18.80 -11.22
N TRP A 342 11.24 19.12 -10.28
CA TRP A 342 11.46 18.34 -9.07
C TRP A 342 11.78 19.24 -7.89
N PHE A 343 11.25 18.87 -6.73
CA PHE A 343 11.55 19.50 -5.44
C PHE A 343 12.05 18.42 -4.47
N PRO A 344 12.99 18.75 -3.57
CA PRO A 344 13.33 17.91 -2.41
C PRO A 344 12.17 17.94 -1.39
N GLN A 345 11.05 17.30 -1.75
CA GLN A 345 9.74 17.45 -1.09
C GLN A 345 9.78 17.24 0.43
N SER A 346 10.38 16.15 0.91
CA SER A 346 10.49 15.86 2.35
C SER A 346 11.25 16.96 3.13
N ASP A 347 12.33 17.51 2.57
CA ASP A 347 13.07 18.62 3.19
C ASP A 347 12.31 19.94 3.09
N LEU A 348 11.65 20.17 1.96
CA LEU A 348 10.84 21.36 1.69
C LEU A 348 9.68 21.47 2.70
N LEU A 349 8.92 20.39 2.89
CA LEU A 349 7.79 20.33 3.82
C LEU A 349 8.20 20.52 5.28
N ARG A 350 9.48 20.29 5.62
CA ARG A 350 10.04 20.57 6.96
C ARG A 350 10.48 22.02 7.14
N HIS A 351 10.38 22.86 6.10
CA HIS A 351 10.73 24.27 6.20
C HIS A 351 9.60 25.08 6.89
N PRO A 352 9.92 25.96 7.86
CA PRO A 352 8.92 26.68 8.66
C PRO A 352 8.03 27.63 7.86
N LYS A 353 8.46 28.03 6.66
CA LYS A 353 7.68 28.90 5.76
C LYS A 353 6.57 28.15 5.00
N ILE A 354 6.59 26.82 4.96
CA ILE A 354 5.51 26.06 4.33
C ILE A 354 4.26 26.10 5.22
N LYS A 355 3.20 26.71 4.69
CA LYS A 355 1.90 26.87 5.36
C LYS A 355 0.92 25.78 5.00
N LEU A 356 0.96 25.32 3.76
CA LEU A 356 -0.02 24.41 3.18
C LEU A 356 0.63 23.55 2.10
N PHE A 357 0.20 22.30 2.05
CA PHE A 357 0.49 21.40 0.94
C PHE A 357 -0.80 21.01 0.22
N ILE A 358 -0.92 21.41 -1.05
CA ILE A 358 -1.98 20.96 -1.95
C ILE A 358 -1.45 19.75 -2.72
N THR A 359 -2.10 18.60 -2.58
CA THR A 359 -1.62 17.32 -3.10
C THR A 359 -2.74 16.46 -3.64
N GLN A 360 -2.40 15.49 -4.50
CA GLN A 360 -3.31 14.43 -4.91
C GLN A 360 -3.61 13.43 -3.79
N GLY A 361 -2.82 13.42 -2.71
CA GLY A 361 -3.08 12.58 -1.55
C GLY A 361 -2.41 11.20 -1.58
N GLY A 362 -1.25 11.08 -2.25
CA GLY A 362 -0.45 9.85 -2.20
C GLY A 362 0.09 9.58 -0.79
N LEU A 363 0.25 8.31 -0.42
CA LEU A 363 0.65 7.93 0.94
C LEU A 363 2.03 8.49 1.36
N GLN A 364 3.03 8.45 0.48
CA GLN A 364 4.37 8.96 0.80
C GLN A 364 4.36 10.47 1.04
N SER A 365 3.65 11.21 0.19
CA SER A 365 3.43 12.66 0.34
C SER A 365 2.68 12.98 1.64
N THR A 366 1.71 12.13 2.01
CA THR A 366 0.98 12.23 3.29
C THR A 366 1.94 12.12 4.47
N ASP A 367 2.77 11.07 4.50
CA ASP A 367 3.73 10.84 5.59
C ASP A 367 4.71 12.01 5.70
N GLU A 368 5.20 12.56 4.58
CA GLU A 368 6.10 13.72 4.56
C GLU A 368 5.43 14.99 5.07
N ALA A 369 4.16 15.22 4.74
CA ALA A 369 3.39 16.36 5.25
C ALA A 369 3.15 16.27 6.75
N ILE A 370 2.79 15.07 7.24
CA ILE A 370 2.63 14.80 8.66
C ILE A 370 3.95 15.04 9.39
N THR A 371 5.06 14.48 8.89
CA THR A 371 6.41 14.70 9.43
C THR A 371 6.78 16.19 9.45
N GLY A 372 6.45 16.93 8.38
CA GLY A 372 6.67 18.37 8.27
C GLY A 372 5.77 19.22 9.17
N GLY A 373 4.69 18.66 9.72
CA GLY A 373 3.70 19.43 10.46
C GLY A 373 2.88 20.37 9.57
N VAL A 374 2.67 20.00 8.30
CA VAL A 374 2.04 20.84 7.27
C VAL A 374 0.60 20.37 6.99
N PRO A 375 -0.41 21.25 7.14
CA PRO A 375 -1.79 21.00 6.73
C PRO A 375 -1.95 20.69 5.24
N LEU A 376 -3.03 19.99 4.91
CA LEU A 376 -3.24 19.40 3.58
C LEU A 376 -4.53 19.90 2.90
N ILE A 377 -4.47 20.06 1.58
CA ILE A 377 -5.66 19.97 0.71
C ILE A 377 -5.46 18.78 -0.22
N GLY A 378 -6.35 17.80 -0.12
CA GLY A 378 -6.33 16.61 -0.95
C GLY A 378 -7.23 16.74 -2.17
N ILE A 379 -6.69 16.48 -3.36
CA ILE A 379 -7.43 16.42 -4.64
C ILE A 379 -7.19 15.03 -5.28
N PRO A 380 -7.89 13.99 -4.81
CA PRO A 380 -7.63 12.62 -5.23
C PRO A 380 -8.02 12.37 -6.69
N MET A 381 -7.23 11.54 -7.37
CA MET A 381 -7.38 11.24 -8.80
C MET A 381 -7.16 9.77 -9.15
N LEU A 382 -6.44 9.01 -8.31
CA LEU A 382 -6.01 7.65 -8.65
C LEU A 382 -5.79 6.77 -7.42
N GLY A 383 -6.22 5.52 -7.50
CA GLY A 383 -5.86 4.46 -6.56
C GLY A 383 -6.17 4.78 -5.09
N ASP A 384 -5.15 4.75 -4.23
CA ASP A 384 -5.25 4.92 -2.78
C ASP A 384 -5.53 6.36 -2.32
N GLN A 385 -5.52 7.32 -3.25
CA GLN A 385 -5.62 8.74 -2.93
C GLN A 385 -6.91 9.10 -2.20
N TRP A 386 -8.08 8.58 -2.64
CA TRP A 386 -9.34 8.84 -1.95
C TRP A 386 -9.34 8.31 -0.51
N PHE A 387 -8.75 7.14 -0.29
CA PHE A 387 -8.61 6.56 1.05
C PHE A 387 -7.79 7.47 1.97
N ASN A 388 -6.65 7.97 1.50
CA ASN A 388 -5.81 8.87 2.28
C ASN A 388 -6.49 10.21 2.54
N VAL A 389 -7.14 10.79 1.53
CA VAL A 389 -7.79 12.11 1.67
C VAL A 389 -9.01 12.04 2.60
N GLU A 390 -9.77 10.95 2.61
CA GLU A 390 -10.84 10.77 3.60
C GLU A 390 -10.29 10.74 5.04
N LYS A 391 -9.08 10.20 5.23
CA LYS A 391 -8.37 10.25 6.52
C LYS A 391 -7.88 11.65 6.88
N TYR A 392 -7.53 12.49 5.91
CA TYR A 392 -7.19 13.89 6.19
C TYR A 392 -8.37 14.60 6.85
N VAL A 393 -9.56 14.40 6.29
CA VAL A 393 -10.80 15.00 6.80
C VAL A 393 -11.13 14.43 8.17
N HIS A 394 -11.08 13.10 8.33
CA HIS A 394 -11.39 12.44 9.61
C HIS A 394 -10.48 12.88 10.77
N HIS A 395 -9.17 13.00 10.52
CA HIS A 395 -8.20 13.44 11.52
C HIS A 395 -8.07 14.96 11.63
N GLY A 396 -8.83 15.72 10.83
CA GLY A 396 -8.77 17.19 10.82
C GLY A 396 -7.39 17.71 10.43
N LEU A 397 -6.71 17.05 9.47
CA LEU A 397 -5.40 17.45 8.94
C LEU A 397 -5.52 18.39 7.73
N GLY A 398 -6.70 18.38 7.12
CA GLY A 398 -6.94 19.06 5.87
C GLY A 398 -8.37 18.90 5.38
N VAL A 399 -8.60 19.34 4.14
CA VAL A 399 -9.90 19.19 3.46
C VAL A 399 -9.76 18.46 2.13
N ARG A 400 -10.86 17.84 1.69
CA ARG A 400 -10.98 17.22 0.37
C ARG A 400 -11.60 18.20 -0.63
N LEU A 401 -11.02 18.26 -1.82
CA LEU A 401 -11.65 18.85 -3.00
C LEU A 401 -11.70 17.78 -4.10
N ASP A 402 -12.84 17.66 -4.78
CA ASP A 402 -13.00 16.72 -5.88
C ASP A 402 -12.74 17.45 -7.21
N LEU A 403 -11.84 16.91 -8.05
CA LEU A 403 -11.40 17.58 -9.29
C LEU A 403 -12.58 17.93 -10.20
N ASP A 404 -13.54 17.01 -10.35
CA ASP A 404 -14.72 17.15 -11.21
C ASP A 404 -15.54 18.40 -10.86
N THR A 405 -15.74 18.64 -9.56
CA THR A 405 -16.59 19.73 -9.07
C THR A 405 -15.79 20.95 -8.62
N LEU A 406 -14.48 20.97 -8.87
CA LEU A 406 -13.58 22.06 -8.49
C LEU A 406 -13.96 23.37 -9.19
N THR A 407 -14.03 24.44 -8.41
CA THR A 407 -14.26 25.82 -8.88
C THR A 407 -13.26 26.77 -8.23
N GLU A 408 -13.08 27.97 -8.79
CA GLU A 408 -12.24 29.02 -8.19
C GLU A 408 -12.62 29.29 -6.73
N ASP A 409 -13.92 29.43 -6.45
CA ASP A 409 -14.42 29.72 -5.10
C ASP A 409 -14.15 28.59 -4.11
N LYS A 410 -14.34 27.33 -4.53
CA LYS A 410 -14.07 26.17 -3.66
C LYS A 410 -12.59 26.09 -3.31
N LEU A 411 -11.71 26.28 -4.29
CA LEU A 411 -10.26 26.23 -4.08
C LEU A 411 -9.80 27.38 -3.18
N LEU A 412 -10.22 28.62 -3.47
CA LEU A 412 -9.86 29.80 -2.69
C LEU A 412 -10.32 29.65 -1.23
N LYS A 413 -11.57 29.27 -1.03
CA LYS A 413 -12.14 29.06 0.30
C LYS A 413 -11.39 27.96 1.07
N ALA A 414 -11.09 26.84 0.43
CA ALA A 414 -10.33 25.76 1.07
C ALA A 414 -8.93 26.20 1.50
N ILE A 415 -8.22 26.95 0.65
CA ILE A 415 -6.89 27.49 0.99
C ILE A 415 -6.97 28.44 2.19
N GLN A 416 -7.94 29.36 2.19
CA GLN A 416 -8.14 30.29 3.30
C GLN A 416 -8.48 29.54 4.60
N THR A 417 -9.46 28.63 4.56
CA THR A 417 -9.87 27.83 5.71
C THR A 417 -8.70 27.05 6.32
N VAL A 418 -7.93 26.31 5.51
CA VAL A 418 -6.87 25.44 6.04
C VAL A 418 -5.69 26.24 6.59
N ILE A 419 -5.38 27.40 6.02
CA ILE A 419 -4.27 28.24 6.50
C ILE A 419 -4.67 29.06 7.73
N GLU A 420 -5.90 29.59 7.78
CA GLU A 420 -6.37 30.48 8.86
C GLU A 420 -6.81 29.71 10.11
N ASP A 421 -7.34 28.49 9.95
CA ASP A 421 -7.72 27.63 11.07
C ASP A 421 -6.52 26.81 11.58
N GLU A 422 -5.90 27.31 12.66
CA GLU A 422 -4.78 26.66 13.34
C GLU A 422 -5.07 25.24 13.85
N SER A 423 -6.34 24.83 13.94
CA SER A 423 -6.69 23.46 14.36
C SER A 423 -6.11 22.41 13.41
N TYR A 424 -6.07 22.69 12.10
CA TYR A 424 -5.48 21.77 11.12
C TYR A 424 -4.00 21.51 11.43
N ARG A 425 -3.21 22.58 11.62
CA ARG A 425 -1.79 22.47 11.93
C ARG A 425 -1.54 21.78 13.27
N LYS A 426 -2.33 22.12 14.30
CA LYS A 426 -2.25 21.46 15.62
C LYS A 426 -2.55 19.97 15.52
N ASN A 427 -3.55 19.57 14.74
CA ASN A 427 -3.90 18.16 14.54
C ASN A 427 -2.79 17.40 13.80
N VAL A 428 -2.18 17.99 12.76
CA VAL A 428 -1.03 17.39 12.08
C VAL A 428 0.13 17.18 13.04
N ILE A 429 0.50 18.20 13.84
CA ILE A 429 1.60 18.10 14.81
C ILE A 429 1.30 17.05 15.89
N LYS A 430 0.05 17.02 16.38
CA LYS A 430 -0.40 16.01 17.36
C LYS A 430 -0.28 14.60 16.81
N LEU A 431 -0.79 14.36 15.59
CA LEU A 431 -0.72 13.06 14.95
C LEU A 431 0.72 12.65 14.65
N ARG A 432 1.55 13.59 14.15
CA ARG A 432 2.99 13.36 13.95
C ARG A 432 3.64 12.85 15.23
N THR A 433 3.41 13.53 16.35
CA THR A 433 4.00 13.17 17.65
C THR A 433 3.64 11.73 18.04
N LEU A 434 2.38 11.33 17.84
CA LEU A 434 1.92 9.96 18.10
C LEU A 434 2.52 8.92 17.16
N MET A 435 2.70 9.26 15.88
CA MET A 435 3.29 8.35 14.89
C MET A 435 4.81 8.24 15.04
N GLU A 436 5.49 9.29 15.46
CA GLU A 436 6.95 9.29 15.66
C GLU A 436 7.37 8.62 16.97
N ASP A 437 6.48 8.58 17.97
CA ASP A 437 6.72 7.89 19.24
C ASP A 437 6.64 6.36 19.09
N ARG A 438 7.74 5.75 18.66
CA ARG A 438 7.86 4.32 18.36
C ARG A 438 9.17 3.76 18.88
N ILE A 439 9.15 2.48 19.29
CA ILE A 439 10.32 1.78 19.86
C ILE A 439 11.49 1.68 18.87
N GLN A 440 11.19 1.45 17.59
CA GLN A 440 12.19 1.27 16.52
C GLN A 440 11.82 2.11 15.31
N LYS A 441 12.85 2.72 14.68
CA LYS A 441 12.71 3.39 13.39
C LYS A 441 12.29 2.38 12.31
N PRO A 442 11.61 2.84 11.24
CA PRO A 442 11.19 1.98 10.15
C PRO A 442 12.35 1.15 9.58
N LEU A 443 13.41 1.79 9.08
CA LEU A 443 14.48 1.06 8.42
C LEU A 443 15.13 -0.02 9.30
N ASP A 444 15.42 0.31 10.55
CA ASP A 444 16.01 -0.63 11.52
C ASP A 444 15.12 -1.85 11.76
N ARG A 445 13.80 -1.64 11.86
CA ARG A 445 12.82 -2.72 12.02
C ARG A 445 12.78 -3.64 10.79
N ALA A 446 12.83 -3.09 9.57
CA ALA A 446 12.75 -3.88 8.34
C ALA A 446 14.00 -4.74 8.19
N VAL A 447 15.17 -4.12 8.38
CA VAL A 447 16.46 -4.81 8.36
C VAL A 447 16.49 -5.93 9.39
N TRP A 448 16.07 -5.66 10.64
CA TRP A 448 16.08 -6.67 11.69
C TRP A 448 15.20 -7.88 11.34
N TRP A 449 13.99 -7.65 10.82
CA TRP A 449 13.08 -8.73 10.40
C TRP A 449 13.56 -9.46 9.14
N THR A 450 14.17 -8.75 8.20
CA THR A 450 14.84 -9.37 7.04
C THR A 450 15.94 -10.32 7.51
N GLU A 451 16.84 -9.85 8.37
CA GLU A 451 17.91 -10.69 8.93
C GLU A 451 17.35 -11.81 9.81
N HIS A 452 16.21 -11.62 10.48
CA HIS A 452 15.53 -12.69 11.23
C HIS A 452 15.11 -13.84 10.31
N VAL A 453 14.50 -13.53 9.16
CA VAL A 453 14.12 -14.55 8.18
C VAL A 453 15.36 -15.30 7.68
N ILE A 454 16.46 -14.58 7.40
CA ILE A 454 17.73 -15.17 6.97
C ILE A 454 18.28 -16.12 8.05
N ARG A 455 18.47 -15.63 9.28
CA ARG A 455 19.05 -16.39 10.40
C ARG A 455 18.30 -17.69 10.73
N HIS A 456 17.00 -17.73 10.45
CA HIS A 456 16.15 -18.87 10.80
C HIS A 456 15.69 -19.69 9.59
N GLY A 457 16.23 -19.42 8.39
CA GLY A 457 15.86 -20.12 7.15
C GLY A 457 14.37 -19.95 6.80
N GLY A 458 13.76 -18.84 7.20
CA GLY A 458 12.34 -18.57 7.09
C GLY A 458 11.71 -18.03 8.38
N ALA A 459 10.43 -17.69 8.30
CA ALA A 459 9.58 -17.33 9.44
C ALA A 459 8.21 -18.06 9.49
N GLN A 460 8.15 -19.33 9.04
CA GLN A 460 6.88 -20.09 9.09
C GLN A 460 6.38 -20.27 10.54
N HIS A 461 7.26 -20.27 11.54
CA HIS A 461 6.90 -20.36 12.96
C HIS A 461 6.16 -19.14 13.51
N LEU A 462 6.17 -18.01 12.79
CA LEU A 462 5.40 -16.81 13.13
C LEU A 462 4.03 -16.76 12.45
N ARG A 463 3.74 -17.76 11.61
CA ARG A 463 2.48 -17.86 10.87
C ARG A 463 1.38 -18.31 11.82
N THR A 464 0.23 -17.68 11.72
CA THR A 464 -0.98 -18.10 12.46
C THR A 464 -1.58 -19.37 11.86
N PRO A 465 -2.22 -20.23 12.67
CA PRO A 465 -3.02 -21.36 12.18
C PRO A 465 -4.14 -20.96 11.21
N ALA A 466 -4.57 -19.68 11.23
CA ALA A 466 -5.59 -19.16 10.33
C ALA A 466 -5.10 -18.91 8.90
N ALA A 467 -3.79 -18.97 8.64
CA ALA A 467 -3.23 -18.65 7.33
C ALA A 467 -3.59 -19.69 6.26
N ASN A 468 -3.89 -19.21 5.05
CA ASN A 468 -4.35 -20.03 3.91
C ASN A 468 -5.67 -20.81 4.14
N LEU A 469 -6.41 -20.55 5.22
CA LEU A 469 -7.75 -21.11 5.38
C LEU A 469 -8.74 -20.38 4.47
N SER A 470 -9.74 -21.10 3.95
CA SER A 470 -10.90 -20.46 3.34
C SER A 470 -11.71 -19.70 4.40
N TRP A 471 -12.52 -18.73 3.99
CA TRP A 471 -13.40 -18.01 4.90
C TRP A 471 -14.38 -18.95 5.62
N SER A 472 -14.85 -20.01 4.95
CA SER A 472 -15.76 -21.00 5.54
C SER A 472 -15.07 -21.83 6.62
N GLN A 473 -13.81 -22.20 6.43
CA GLN A 473 -12.99 -22.89 7.43
C GLN A 473 -12.70 -21.98 8.63
N TYR A 474 -12.33 -20.72 8.37
CA TYR A 474 -12.06 -19.74 9.42
C TYR A 474 -13.25 -19.56 10.38
N TYR A 475 -14.48 -19.47 9.83
CA TYR A 475 -15.71 -19.34 10.63
C TYR A 475 -16.33 -20.68 11.06
N ASN A 476 -15.70 -21.82 10.78
CA ASN A 476 -16.21 -23.17 11.07
C ASN A 476 -17.66 -23.36 10.59
N PHE A 477 -17.93 -23.03 9.33
CA PHE A 477 -19.30 -23.09 8.77
C PHE A 477 -19.93 -24.49 8.90
N ASP A 478 -19.12 -25.56 8.82
CA ASP A 478 -19.59 -26.93 9.04
C ASP A 478 -20.19 -27.12 10.44
N LEU A 479 -19.57 -26.55 11.48
CA LEU A 479 -20.10 -26.58 12.85
C LEU A 479 -21.42 -25.80 12.95
N ILE A 480 -21.50 -24.64 12.28
CA ILE A 480 -22.73 -23.83 12.24
C ILE A 480 -23.87 -24.64 11.61
N LEU A 481 -23.62 -25.33 10.50
CA LEU A 481 -24.60 -26.19 9.83
C LEU A 481 -25.06 -27.34 10.74
N VAL A 482 -24.13 -27.96 11.49
CA VAL A 482 -24.47 -29.00 12.48
C VAL A 482 -25.36 -28.45 13.60
N ILE A 483 -25.05 -27.27 14.13
CA ILE A 483 -25.87 -26.63 15.18
C ILE A 483 -27.28 -26.31 14.64
N ILE A 484 -27.38 -25.76 13.43
CA ILE A 484 -28.65 -25.46 12.76
C ILE A 484 -29.47 -26.75 12.56
N ALA A 485 -28.83 -27.83 12.11
CA ALA A 485 -29.49 -29.13 11.95
C ALA A 485 -30.03 -29.67 13.28
N ILE A 486 -29.26 -29.59 14.37
CA ILE A 486 -29.71 -29.97 15.72
C ILE A 486 -30.91 -29.13 16.17
N LEU A 487 -30.89 -27.81 15.94
CA LEU A 487 -32.01 -26.92 16.25
C LEU A 487 -33.28 -27.31 15.47
N PHE A 488 -33.16 -27.61 14.17
CA PHE A 488 -34.28 -28.09 13.37
C PHE A 488 -34.85 -29.42 13.89
N ILE A 489 -33.99 -30.35 14.33
CA ILE A 489 -34.43 -31.62 14.95
C ILE A 489 -35.20 -31.34 16.25
N ILE A 490 -34.69 -30.47 17.12
CA ILE A 490 -35.35 -30.11 18.40
C ILE A 490 -36.72 -29.46 18.13
N VAL A 491 -36.77 -28.47 17.23
CA VAL A 491 -38.04 -27.82 16.86
C VAL A 491 -39.02 -28.83 16.27
N GLY A 492 -38.54 -29.70 15.37
CA GLY A 492 -39.35 -30.79 14.79
C GLY A 492 -39.91 -31.72 15.86
N LEU A 493 -39.09 -32.15 16.82
CA LEU A 493 -39.54 -32.98 17.96
C LEU A 493 -40.56 -32.26 18.83
N CYS A 494 -40.36 -30.97 19.15
CA CYS A 494 -41.31 -30.17 19.90
C CYS A 494 -42.66 -30.03 19.17
N LEU A 495 -42.65 -29.85 17.84
CA LEU A 495 -43.86 -29.77 17.02
C LEU A 495 -44.60 -31.12 16.98
N VAL A 496 -43.87 -32.24 16.84
CA VAL A 496 -44.44 -33.59 16.88
C VAL A 496 -45.04 -33.87 18.26
N ILE A 497 -44.32 -33.58 19.35
CA ILE A 497 -44.83 -33.75 20.72
C ILE A 497 -46.08 -32.88 20.93
N SER A 498 -46.05 -31.62 20.52
CA SER A 498 -47.20 -30.71 20.65
C SER A 498 -48.39 -31.22 19.84
N TYR A 499 -48.18 -31.70 18.62
CA TYR A 499 -49.21 -32.33 17.81
C TYR A 499 -49.78 -33.59 18.48
N CYS A 500 -48.92 -34.46 19.02
CA CYS A 500 -49.33 -35.64 19.78
C CYS A 500 -50.17 -35.27 21.02
N VAL A 501 -49.74 -34.27 21.80
CA VAL A 501 -50.48 -33.78 22.98
C VAL A 501 -51.84 -33.22 22.56
N ILE A 502 -51.88 -32.33 21.55
CA ILE A 502 -53.13 -31.75 21.03
C ILE A 502 -54.08 -32.86 20.55
N LYS A 503 -53.56 -33.84 19.79
CA LYS A 503 -54.35 -34.97 19.29
C LYS A 503 -54.89 -35.83 20.43
N THR A 504 -54.08 -36.13 21.44
CA THR A 504 -54.51 -36.90 22.63
C THR A 504 -55.57 -36.15 23.42
N VAL A 505 -55.41 -34.85 23.66
CA VAL A 505 -56.40 -34.00 24.33
C VAL A 505 -57.71 -33.95 23.52
N TYR A 506 -57.63 -33.80 22.20
CA TYR A 506 -58.79 -33.82 21.31
C TYR A 506 -59.55 -35.15 21.37
N ILE A 507 -58.85 -36.28 21.28
CA ILE A 507 -59.46 -37.62 21.40
C ILE A 507 -60.12 -37.81 22.77
N TYR A 508 -59.45 -37.42 23.86
CA TYR A 508 -59.99 -37.53 25.21
C TYR A 508 -61.27 -36.69 25.39
N SER A 509 -61.25 -35.42 24.95
CA SER A 509 -62.42 -34.53 25.01
C SER A 509 -63.60 -35.02 24.16
N SER A 510 -63.33 -35.71 23.05
CA SER A 510 -64.36 -36.28 22.17
C SER A 510 -65.00 -37.52 22.79
N ASN A 511 -64.20 -38.36 23.47
CA ASN A 511 -64.70 -39.54 24.19
C ASN A 511 -65.51 -39.17 25.44
N GLU A 512 -65.19 -38.07 26.15
CA GLU A 512 -66.03 -37.58 27.25
C GLU A 512 -67.42 -37.11 26.77
N LYS A 513 -67.51 -36.49 25.59
CA LYS A 513 -68.79 -36.08 25.00
C LYS A 513 -69.67 -37.28 24.63
N LEU A 514 -69.07 -38.38 24.17
CA LEU A 514 -69.79 -39.62 23.84
C LEU A 514 -70.30 -40.39 25.06
N LYS A 515 -69.73 -40.18 26.26
CA LYS A 515 -70.20 -40.80 27.52
C LYS A 515 -71.31 -40.01 28.23
N LYS A 516 -71.61 -38.79 27.78
CA LYS A 516 -72.64 -37.90 28.39
C LYS A 516 -73.97 -37.88 27.63
N ASN A 517 -74.07 -38.61 26.51
CA ASN A 517 -75.30 -38.96 25.81
C ASN A 517 -75.56 -40.45 25.99
#